data_AF-A0A6L2Q377-F1
#
_entry.id   AF-A0A6L2Q377-F1
#
_cell.length_a   1.000
_cell.length_b   1.000
_cell.length_c   1.000
_cell.angle_alpha   90.00
_cell.angle_beta   90.00
_cell.angle_gamma   90.00
#
_symmetry.space_group_name_H-M   'P 1'
#
loop_
_entity.id
_entity.type
_entity.pdbx_description
1 polymer ?
#
loop_
_entity_poly.entity_id
_entity_poly.type
_entity_poly.pdbx_seq_one_letter_code
_entity_poly.pdbx_strand_id
1 'polypeptide(L)'
;MRKQLLGESSVVEYLCQQLQCDIETVEYLSSKYPSVLRVHVSKLKEIFDFVYGEGFTPQQVCQVPRILLHSLETTKSRLTELRNIGYNPQSLIVLCKSKRQYTQFFEHVKRKQNQLCD
;
A
#
# COMPACT_ATOMS: atom_id res chain seq x y z
N MET A 1 -3.01 -21.95 12.98
CA MET A 1 -3.73 -20.68 13.18
C MET A 1 -3.22 -20.02 14.46
N ARG A 2 -2.27 -19.06 14.38
CA ARG A 2 -1.78 -18.35 15.58
C ARG A 2 -2.59 -17.07 15.76
N LYS A 3 -3.57 -17.09 16.65
CA LYS A 3 -4.10 -15.88 17.28
C LYS A 3 -3.12 -15.52 18.39
N GLN A 4 -2.27 -14.53 18.16
CA GLN A 4 -1.46 -13.94 19.22
C GLN A 4 -2.16 -12.65 19.65
N LEU A 5 -2.57 -12.64 20.91
CA LEU A 5 -3.14 -11.50 21.60
C LEU A 5 -2.11 -10.35 21.54
N LEU A 6 -2.46 -9.23 20.91
CA LEU A 6 -1.64 -8.02 20.91
C LEU A 6 -1.65 -7.43 22.33
N GLY A 7 -0.79 -7.95 23.19
CA GLY A 7 -0.37 -7.27 24.41
C GLY A 7 0.63 -6.20 24.02
N GLU A 8 0.22 -4.93 24.12
CA GLU A 8 1.05 -3.71 24.12
C GLU A 8 2.32 -3.72 23.23
N SER A 9 2.24 -4.24 22.01
CA SER A 9 3.34 -4.08 21.06
C SER A 9 3.33 -2.64 20.53
N SER A 10 4.46 -1.95 20.60
CA SER A 10 4.59 -0.60 20.03
C SER A 10 4.25 -0.61 18.53
N VAL A 11 3.82 0.52 17.96
CA VAL A 11 3.54 0.63 16.51
C VAL A 11 4.75 0.15 15.68
N VAL A 12 5.97 0.36 16.18
CA VAL A 12 7.22 -0.11 15.58
C VAL A 12 7.27 -1.64 15.50
N GLU A 13 7.00 -2.34 16.61
CA GLU A 13 6.99 -3.81 16.64
C GLU A 13 5.92 -4.38 15.71
N TYR A 14 4.74 -3.76 15.69
CA TYR A 14 3.67 -4.14 14.77
C TYR A 14 4.12 -4.00 13.31
N LEU A 15 4.78 -2.90 12.97
CA LEU A 15 5.33 -2.70 11.62
C LEU A 15 6.42 -3.71 11.29
N CYS A 16 7.34 -4.02 12.20
CA CYS A 16 8.39 -5.03 11.98
C CYS A 16 7.76 -6.39 11.64
N GLN A 17 6.72 -6.79 12.38
CA GLN A 17 6.01 -8.05 12.16
C GLN A 17 5.29 -8.09 10.81
N GLN A 18 4.56 -7.02 10.45
CA GLN A 18 3.81 -6.98 9.19
C GLN A 18 4.75 -6.89 7.99
N LEU A 19 5.77 -6.03 8.07
CA LEU A 19 6.72 -5.78 6.99
C LEU A 19 7.80 -6.85 6.87
N GLN A 20 7.90 -7.77 7.84
CA GLN A 20 8.91 -8.83 7.90
C GLN A 20 10.34 -8.28 7.81
N CYS A 21 10.57 -7.15 8.48
CA CYS A 21 11.88 -6.49 8.53
C CYS A 21 12.29 -6.21 9.98
N ASP A 22 13.55 -5.82 10.13
CA ASP A 22 14.13 -5.46 11.42
C ASP A 22 13.73 -4.04 11.86
N ILE A 23 14.02 -3.75 13.13
CA ILE A 23 13.74 -2.46 13.74
C ILE A 23 14.47 -1.33 13.02
N GLU A 24 15.71 -1.54 12.58
CA GLU A 24 16.50 -0.54 11.85
C GLU A 24 15.83 -0.13 10.54
N THR A 25 15.26 -1.09 9.81
CA THR A 25 14.46 -0.80 8.61
C THR A 25 13.24 0.03 8.97
N VAL A 26 12.49 -0.34 10.01
CA VAL A 26 11.29 0.42 10.42
C VAL A 26 11.63 1.82 10.91
N GLU A 27 12.74 2.00 11.62
CA GLU A 27 13.25 3.31 12.05
C GLU A 27 13.65 4.16 10.86
N TYR A 28 14.35 3.59 9.87
CA TYR A 28 14.66 4.28 8.63
C TYR A 28 13.39 4.72 7.89
N LEU A 29 12.40 3.83 7.75
CA LEU A 29 11.11 4.15 7.15
C LEU A 29 10.39 5.27 7.92
N SER A 30 10.39 5.20 9.25
CA SER A 30 9.76 6.17 10.13
C SER A 30 10.47 7.52 10.10
N SER A 31 11.79 7.57 9.90
CA SER A 31 12.53 8.82 9.72
C SER A 31 12.09 9.58 8.46
N LYS A 32 11.71 8.85 7.40
CA LYS A 32 11.22 9.42 6.14
C LYS A 32 9.71 9.71 6.20
N TYR A 33 8.97 8.92 6.96
CA TYR A 33 7.51 8.98 7.07
C TYR A 33 7.07 8.97 8.54
N PRO A 34 7.38 10.01 9.34
CA PRO A 34 7.17 10.01 10.79
C PRO A 34 5.69 9.89 11.17
N SER A 35 4.79 10.29 10.28
CA SER A 35 3.35 10.13 10.47
C SER A 35 2.91 8.66 10.59
N VAL A 36 3.67 7.69 10.08
CA VAL A 36 3.31 6.26 10.15
C VAL A 36 3.22 5.80 11.60
N LEU A 37 4.10 6.29 12.48
CA LEU A 37 4.09 5.96 13.91
C LEU A 37 2.86 6.49 14.65
N ARG A 38 2.15 7.48 14.08
CA ARG A 38 0.93 8.07 14.64
C ARG A 38 -0.35 7.43 14.10
N VAL A 39 -0.24 6.53 13.13
CA VAL A 39 -1.42 5.83 12.57
C VAL A 39 -1.88 4.79 13.57
N HIS A 40 -3.19 4.79 13.86
CA HIS A 40 -3.79 3.76 14.71
C HIS A 40 -3.55 2.37 14.12
N VAL A 41 -3.15 1.40 14.97
CA VAL A 41 -2.87 0.02 14.57
C VAL A 41 -4.06 -0.62 13.84
N SER A 42 -5.29 -0.32 14.24
CA SER A 42 -6.50 -0.77 13.54
C SER A 42 -6.52 -0.32 12.08
N LYS A 43 -6.11 0.92 11.80
CA LYS A 43 -6.05 1.43 10.42
C LYS A 43 -4.92 0.79 9.63
N LEU A 44 -3.75 0.60 10.24
CA LEU A 44 -2.64 -0.14 9.62
C LEU A 44 -3.07 -1.55 9.27
N LYS A 45 -3.77 -2.24 10.18
CA LYS A 45 -4.33 -3.58 9.95
C LYS A 45 -5.24 -3.61 8.73
N GLU A 46 -6.19 -2.68 8.61
CA GLU A 46 -7.06 -2.60 7.42
C GLU A 46 -6.26 -2.42 6.12
N ILE A 47 -5.19 -1.62 6.14
CA ILE A 47 -4.34 -1.39 4.98
C ILE A 47 -3.58 -2.67 4.63
N PHE A 48 -2.96 -3.34 5.60
CA PHE A 48 -2.22 -4.59 5.41
C PHE A 48 -3.12 -5.72 4.92
N ASP A 49 -4.26 -5.93 5.58
CA ASP A 49 -5.25 -6.94 5.19
C ASP A 49 -5.69 -6.72 3.73
N PHE A 50 -5.87 -5.46 3.32
CA PHE A 50 -6.18 -5.12 1.93
C PHE A 50 -5.00 -5.38 0.99
N VAL A 51 -3.82 -4.78 1.19
CA VAL A 51 -2.72 -4.91 0.22
C VAL A 51 -2.24 -6.37 0.09
N TYR A 52 -2.23 -7.13 1.17
CA TYR A 52 -1.86 -8.54 1.13
C TYR A 52 -2.97 -9.40 0.52
N GLY A 53 -4.25 -9.08 0.77
CA GLY A 53 -5.37 -9.69 0.08
C GLY A 53 -5.36 -9.48 -1.43
N GLU A 54 -4.80 -8.34 -1.88
CA GLU A 54 -4.59 -8.03 -3.30
C GLU A 54 -3.31 -8.63 -3.90
N GLY A 55 -2.55 -9.39 -3.10
CA GLY A 55 -1.35 -10.10 -3.53
C GLY A 55 -0.05 -9.30 -3.48
N PHE A 56 -0.05 -8.10 -2.90
CA PHE A 56 1.19 -7.36 -2.68
C PHE A 56 2.01 -7.98 -1.54
N THR A 57 3.33 -7.92 -1.62
CA THR A 57 4.24 -8.50 -0.63
C THR A 57 4.69 -7.46 0.41
N PRO A 58 5.17 -7.90 1.59
CA PRO A 58 5.79 -7.01 2.56
C PRO A 58 6.92 -6.17 1.95
N GLN A 59 7.76 -6.78 1.09
CA GLN A 59 8.83 -6.11 0.36
C GLN A 59 8.32 -4.93 -0.49
N GLN A 60 7.20 -5.11 -1.21
CA GLN A 60 6.59 -4.05 -2.01
C GLN A 60 6.04 -2.92 -1.16
N VAL A 61 5.54 -3.22 0.05
CA VAL A 61 5.10 -2.20 1.01
C VAL A 61 6.30 -1.42 1.56
N CYS A 62 7.39 -2.09 1.90
CA CYS A 62 8.65 -1.44 2.32
C CYS A 62 9.20 -0.50 1.24
N GLN A 63 9.09 -0.87 -0.04
CA GLN A 63 9.47 -0.02 -1.16
C GLN A 63 8.54 1.19 -1.36
N VAL A 64 7.29 1.10 -0.90
CA VAL A 64 6.29 2.18 -1.02
C VAL A 64 5.58 2.44 0.32
N PRO A 65 6.29 2.89 1.38
CA PRO A 65 5.73 3.02 2.74
C PRO A 65 4.57 4.01 2.81
N ARG A 66 4.54 4.96 1.86
CA ARG A 66 3.48 5.97 1.74
C ARG A 66 2.09 5.34 1.64
N ILE A 67 1.96 4.09 1.18
CA ILE A 67 0.68 3.38 1.17
C ILE A 67 0.02 3.31 2.55
N LEU A 68 0.82 3.22 3.62
CA LEU A 68 0.37 3.18 5.01
C LEU A 68 -0.29 4.49 5.48
N LEU A 69 -0.08 5.57 4.72
CA LEU A 69 -0.62 6.90 4.98
C LEU A 69 -1.75 7.29 4.01
N HIS A 70 -2.02 6.47 2.99
CA HIS A 70 -3.05 6.75 2.02
C HIS A 70 -4.44 6.32 2.50
N SER A 71 -5.47 7.03 2.03
CA SER A 71 -6.85 6.61 2.24
C SER A 71 -7.08 5.24 1.60
N LEU A 72 -7.53 4.28 2.41
CA LEU A 72 -7.89 2.93 1.95
C LEU A 72 -8.96 2.97 0.86
N GLU A 73 -9.94 3.89 0.98
CA GLU A 73 -10.99 4.07 -0.02
C GLU A 73 -10.42 4.51 -1.37
N THR A 74 -9.51 5.50 -1.36
CA THR A 74 -8.83 5.94 -2.59
C THR A 74 -7.99 4.83 -3.20
N THR A 75 -7.26 4.06 -2.38
CA THR A 75 -6.43 2.94 -2.86
C THR A 75 -7.30 1.86 -3.52
N LYS A 76 -8.41 1.48 -2.88
CA LYS A 76 -9.39 0.51 -3.42
C LYS A 76 -9.98 0.99 -4.74
N SER A 77 -10.50 2.22 -4.76
CA SER A 77 -11.11 2.81 -5.96
C SER A 77 -10.15 2.80 -7.16
N ARG A 78 -8.91 3.25 -6.96
CA ARG A 78 -7.89 3.26 -8.01
C ARG A 78 -7.51 1.88 -8.52
N LEU A 79 -7.40 0.89 -7.63
CA LEU A 79 -7.08 -0.47 -8.03
C LEU A 79 -8.21 -1.06 -8.89
N THR A 80 -9.46 -0.84 -8.49
CA THR A 80 -10.65 -1.24 -9.26
C THR A 80 -10.70 -0.57 -10.63
N GLU A 81 -10.51 0.75 -10.69
CA GLU A 81 -10.48 1.51 -11.95
C GLU A 81 -9.44 0.95 -12.92
N LEU A 82 -8.22 0.69 -12.43
CA LEU A 82 -7.13 0.12 -13.23
C LEU A 82 -7.46 -1.30 -13.74
N ARG A 83 -8.04 -2.15 -12.91
CA ARG A 83 -8.42 -3.51 -13.32
C ARG A 83 -9.57 -3.53 -14.31
N ASN A 84 -10.51 -2.59 -14.21
CA ASN A 84 -11.63 -2.47 -15.16
C ASN A 84 -11.17 -2.18 -16.60
N ILE A 85 -9.97 -1.58 -16.76
CA ILE A 85 -9.36 -1.37 -18.07
C ILE A 85 -8.32 -2.45 -18.42
N GLY A 86 -8.31 -3.58 -17.71
CA GLY A 86 -7.38 -4.69 -17.95
C GLY A 86 -5.96 -4.47 -17.42
N TYR A 87 -5.70 -3.42 -16.64
CA TYR A 87 -4.38 -3.14 -16.09
C TYR A 87 -4.25 -3.60 -14.63
N ASN A 88 -3.34 -4.54 -14.37
CA ASN A 88 -3.03 -4.99 -13.01
C ASN A 88 -1.68 -4.42 -12.53
N PRO A 89 -1.67 -3.43 -11.60
CA PRO A 89 -0.43 -2.81 -11.15
C PRO A 89 0.45 -3.77 -10.35
N GLN A 90 1.71 -3.93 -10.78
CA GLN A 90 2.73 -4.71 -10.07
C GLN A 90 3.43 -3.93 -8.93
N SER A 91 3.07 -2.66 -8.75
CA SER A 91 3.67 -1.79 -7.74
C SER A 91 2.63 -0.86 -7.13
N LEU A 92 2.75 -0.61 -5.83
CA LEU A 92 1.89 0.29 -5.06
C LEU A 92 2.11 1.78 -5.41
N ILE A 93 3.17 2.11 -6.17
CA ILE A 93 3.51 3.51 -6.51
C ILE A 93 2.36 4.23 -7.18
N VAL A 94 1.67 3.58 -8.14
CA VAL A 94 0.55 4.20 -8.87
C VAL A 94 -0.62 4.55 -7.94
N LEU A 95 -0.88 3.70 -6.94
CA LEU A 95 -1.95 3.90 -5.97
C LEU A 95 -1.66 5.08 -5.03
N CYS A 96 -0.37 5.41 -4.84
CA CYS A 96 0.08 6.50 -3.98
C CYS A 96 0.33 7.83 -4.72
N LYS A 97 0.00 7.94 -6.02
CA LYS A 97 0.20 9.17 -6.81
C LYS A 97 -0.74 10.29 -6.35
N SER A 98 -0.36 11.55 -6.61
CA SER A 98 -1.31 12.66 -6.48
C SER A 98 -2.49 12.46 -7.43
N LYS A 99 -3.64 13.11 -7.16
CA LYS A 99 -4.82 13.01 -8.05
C LYS A 99 -4.46 13.31 -9.51
N ARG A 100 -3.76 14.42 -9.76
CA ARG A 100 -3.30 14.83 -11.09
C ARG A 100 -2.41 13.77 -11.76
N GLN A 101 -1.41 13.27 -11.03
CA GLN A 101 -0.49 12.25 -11.57
C GLN A 101 -1.18 10.92 -11.85
N TYR A 102 -2.12 10.53 -10.98
CA TYR A 102 -2.92 9.33 -11.18
C TYR A 102 -3.79 9.45 -12.43
N THR A 103 -4.55 10.54 -12.59
CA THR A 103 -5.39 10.76 -13.78
C THR A 103 -4.57 10.73 -15.07
N GLN A 104 -3.42 11.40 -15.10
CA GLN A 104 -2.52 11.35 -16.27
C GLN A 104 -2.04 9.94 -16.59
N PHE A 105 -1.66 9.17 -15.56
CA PHE A 105 -1.25 7.77 -15.73
C PHE A 105 -2.41 6.89 -16.23
N PHE A 106 -3.58 7.04 -15.63
CA PHE A 106 -4.78 6.27 -15.98
C PHE A 106 -5.17 6.48 -17.44
N GLU A 107 -5.27 7.73 -17.91
CA GLU A 107 -5.59 8.04 -19.31
C GLU A 107 -4.52 7.54 -20.29
N HIS A 108 -3.26 7.50 -19.86
CA HIS A 108 -2.18 6.90 -20.67
C HIS A 108 -2.34 5.39 -20.81
N VAL A 109 -2.59 4.70 -19.70
CA VAL A 109 -2.78 3.24 -19.70
C VAL A 109 -4.05 2.85 -20.45
N LYS A 110 -5.16 3.55 -20.22
CA LYS A 110 -6.44 3.31 -20.89
C LYS A 110 -6.31 3.39 -22.41
N ARG A 111 -5.61 4.40 -22.93
CA ARG A 111 -5.33 4.52 -24.37
C ARG A 111 -4.54 3.34 -24.91
N LYS A 112 -3.52 2.86 -24.18
CA LYS A 112 -2.72 1.69 -24.57
C LYS A 112 -3.52 0.39 -24.56
N GLN A 113 -4.40 0.20 -23.59
CA GLN A 113 -5.22 -1.02 -23.49
C GLN A 113 -6.25 -1.09 -24.62
N ASN A 114 -6.84 0.04 -25.00
CA ASN A 114 -7.74 0.10 -26.15
C ASN A 114 -7.04 -0.25 -27.46
N GLN A 115 -5.77 0.14 -27.64
CA GLN A 115 -4.98 -0.16 -28.84
C GLN A 115 -4.51 -1.62 -28.94
N LEU A 116 -4.61 -2.41 -27.86
CA LEU A 116 -4.23 -3.83 -27.84
C LEU A 116 -5.41 -4.76 -28.13
N CYS A 117 -6.63 -4.23 -28.18
CA CYS A 117 -7.87 -4.98 -28.44
C CYS A 117 -8.40 -4.82 -29.87
N ASP A 118 -7.68 -4.06 -30.71
CA ASP A 118 -7.92 -3.89 -32.16
C ASP A 118 -6.87 -4.70 -32.95
#